data_AF-A0A6J0BSQ9-F1
#
_entry.id   AF-A0A6J0BSQ9-F1
#
_cell.length_a   1.000
_cell.length_b   1.000
_cell.length_c   1.000
_cell.angle_alpha   90.00
_cell.angle_beta   90.00
_cell.angle_gamma   90.00
#
_symmetry.space_group_name_H-M   'P 1'
#
loop_
_entity.id
_entity.type
_entity.pdbx_description
1 polymer ?
#
loop_
_entity_poly.entity_id
_entity_poly.type
_entity_poly.pdbx_seq_one_letter_code
_entity_poly.pdbx_strand_id
1 'polypeptide(L)'
;MMKNLPVCFLILVVLAIGIHGHPNGKVREQICAPGTQTKVDCNMCTCSEDGTALACTKMMCVETLREYLNANGLRKLLNQDNPLLRTKRDQVCEPNKSRTMNDNMTCRCRIDGTSENCFKMFYQRID
;
A
#
# COMPACT_ATOMS: atom_id res chain seq x y z
N MET A 1 0.83 -76.39 -11.86
CA MET A 1 0.11 -75.42 -12.71
C MET A 1 -0.50 -74.32 -11.84
N MET A 2 -0.20 -73.06 -12.18
CA MET A 2 -0.97 -71.83 -11.92
C MET A 2 -1.21 -71.37 -10.46
N LYS A 3 -0.25 -70.62 -9.88
CA LYS A 3 -0.48 -69.70 -8.74
C LYS A 3 0.04 -68.26 -8.98
N ASN A 4 0.46 -67.94 -10.21
CA ASN A 4 1.03 -66.62 -10.57
C ASN A 4 0.09 -65.75 -11.44
N LEU A 5 -1.10 -66.26 -11.76
CA LEU A 5 -2.11 -65.53 -12.53
C LEU A 5 -2.54 -64.20 -11.87
N PRO A 6 -2.76 -64.09 -10.54
CA PRO A 6 -3.20 -62.81 -9.96
C PRO A 6 -2.09 -61.76 -9.92
N VAL A 7 -0.82 -62.17 -9.87
CA VAL A 7 0.33 -61.25 -9.81
C VAL A 7 0.53 -60.54 -11.16
N CYS A 8 0.38 -61.26 -12.27
CA CYS A 8 0.44 -60.64 -13.60
C CYS A 8 -0.72 -59.66 -13.83
N PHE A 9 -1.92 -59.97 -13.35
CA PHE A 9 -3.07 -59.05 -13.44
C PHE A 9 -2.84 -57.75 -12.66
N LEU A 10 -2.27 -57.84 -11.45
CA LEU A 10 -1.95 -56.64 -10.65
C LEU A 10 -0.88 -55.78 -11.31
N ILE A 11 0.15 -56.38 -11.91
CA ILE A 11 1.21 -55.65 -12.63
C ILE A 11 0.64 -54.95 -13.87
N LEU A 12 -0.22 -55.61 -14.66
CA LEU A 12 -0.85 -55.00 -15.83
C LEU A 12 -1.80 -53.85 -15.46
N VAL A 13 -2.51 -53.96 -14.34
CA VAL A 13 -3.37 -52.89 -13.82
C VAL A 13 -2.54 -51.69 -13.36
N VAL A 14 -1.45 -51.90 -12.63
CA VAL A 14 -0.54 -50.80 -12.21
C VAL A 14 0.13 -50.14 -13.40
N LEU A 15 0.58 -50.92 -14.40
CA LEU A 15 1.14 -50.37 -15.63
C LEU A 15 0.10 -49.60 -16.45
N ALA A 16 -1.15 -50.08 -16.54
CA ALA A 16 -2.25 -49.37 -17.21
C ALA A 16 -2.65 -48.07 -16.49
N ILE A 17 -2.66 -48.05 -15.16
CA ILE A 17 -2.89 -46.83 -14.36
C ILE A 17 -1.71 -45.85 -14.50
N GLY A 18 -0.48 -46.36 -14.64
CA GLY A 18 0.72 -45.54 -14.87
C GLY A 18 0.79 -44.82 -16.22
N ILE A 19 -0.05 -45.18 -17.20
CA ILE A 19 -0.17 -44.48 -18.50
C ILE A 19 -1.26 -43.41 -18.47
N HIS A 20 -2.12 -43.41 -17.46
CA HIS A 20 -3.08 -42.33 -17.24
C HIS A 20 -2.35 -41.21 -16.50
N GLY A 21 -1.61 -40.40 -17.28
CA GLY A 21 -0.97 -39.19 -16.79
C GLY A 21 -1.95 -38.40 -15.91
N HIS A 22 -1.58 -38.22 -14.65
CA HIS A 22 -2.33 -37.39 -13.72
C HIS A 22 -2.37 -35.98 -14.32
N PRO A 23 -3.54 -35.37 -14.59
CA PRO A 23 -3.60 -33.98 -15.01
C PRO A 23 -3.22 -33.14 -13.80
N ASN A 24 -1.91 -32.97 -13.59
CA ASN A 24 -1.33 -32.03 -12.64
C ASN A 24 -1.45 -30.58 -13.15
N GLY A 25 -2.34 -30.33 -14.11
CA GLY A 25 -2.80 -29.00 -14.46
C GLY A 25 -3.66 -28.52 -13.31
N LYS A 26 -3.09 -27.69 -12.44
CA LYS A 26 -3.83 -26.92 -11.45
C LYS A 26 -4.86 -26.08 -12.23
N VAL A 27 -6.09 -26.58 -12.37
CA VAL A 27 -7.18 -25.84 -13.04
C VAL A 27 -7.40 -24.60 -12.19
N ARG A 28 -6.86 -23.48 -12.64
CA ARG A 28 -7.13 -22.19 -12.02
C ARG A 28 -8.53 -21.79 -12.47
N GLU A 29 -9.41 -21.58 -11.50
CA GLU A 29 -10.75 -21.09 -11.78
C GLU A 29 -10.65 -19.76 -12.52
N GLN A 30 -11.26 -19.69 -13.71
CA GLN A 30 -11.28 -18.47 -14.50
C GLN A 30 -12.30 -17.51 -13.89
N ILE A 31 -11.84 -16.30 -13.58
CA ILE A 31 -12.66 -15.23 -13.01
C ILE A 31 -13.18 -14.25 -14.07
N CYS A 32 -12.58 -14.28 -15.26
CA CYS A 32 -12.94 -13.45 -16.40
C CYS A 32 -12.59 -14.13 -17.73
N ALA A 33 -13.21 -13.68 -18.82
CA ALA A 33 -12.92 -14.18 -20.16
C ALA A 33 -11.58 -13.59 -20.68
N PRO A 34 -10.61 -14.41 -21.12
CA PRO A 34 -9.30 -13.95 -21.58
C PRO A 34 -9.36 -12.82 -22.61
N GLY A 35 -8.52 -11.79 -22.42
CA GLY A 35 -8.42 -10.64 -23.33
C GLY A 35 -9.62 -9.69 -23.32
N THR A 36 -10.68 -9.99 -22.57
CA THR A 36 -11.84 -9.10 -22.50
C THR A 36 -11.53 -7.84 -21.71
N GLN A 37 -12.12 -6.74 -22.14
CA GLN A 37 -12.11 -5.48 -21.41
C GLN A 37 -13.42 -5.29 -20.68
N THR A 38 -13.33 -5.00 -19.39
CA THR A 38 -14.47 -4.71 -18.54
C THR A 38 -14.23 -3.44 -17.74
N LYS A 39 -15.29 -2.86 -17.21
CA LYS A 39 -15.21 -1.71 -16.31
C LYS A 39 -15.49 -2.18 -14.88
N VAL A 40 -14.50 -2.06 -14.01
CA VAL A 40 -14.63 -2.28 -12.56
C VAL A 40 -14.61 -0.91 -11.90
N ASP A 41 -15.71 -0.54 -11.27
CA ASP A 41 -15.99 0.83 -10.83
C ASP A 41 -15.85 1.85 -11.97
N CYS A 42 -14.88 2.75 -11.88
CA CYS A 42 -14.54 3.70 -12.93
C CYS A 42 -13.35 3.26 -13.79
N ASN A 43 -12.65 2.18 -13.40
CA ASN A 43 -11.42 1.74 -14.03
C ASN A 43 -11.70 0.76 -15.18
N MET A 44 -10.98 0.95 -16.28
CA MET A 44 -10.94 -0.05 -17.35
C MET A 44 -9.95 -1.13 -16.98
N CYS A 45 -10.40 -2.37 -17.09
CA CYS A 45 -9.64 -3.56 -16.74
C CYS A 45 -9.57 -4.50 -17.93
N THR A 46 -8.40 -5.11 -18.14
CA THR A 46 -8.20 -6.16 -19.14
C THR A 46 -7.95 -7.49 -18.44
N CYS A 47 -8.65 -8.54 -18.87
CA CYS A 47 -8.46 -9.89 -18.35
C CYS A 47 -7.18 -10.52 -18.89
N SER A 48 -6.40 -11.17 -18.02
CA SER A 48 -5.20 -11.92 -18.41
C SER A 48 -5.54 -13.08 -19.36
N GLU A 49 -4.54 -13.53 -20.12
CA GLU A 49 -4.72 -14.63 -21.08
C GLU A 49 -5.16 -15.96 -20.43
N ASP A 50 -4.77 -16.18 -19.17
CA ASP A 50 -5.19 -17.37 -18.42
C ASP A 50 -6.57 -17.22 -17.76
N GLY A 51 -7.19 -16.04 -17.83
CA GLY A 51 -8.51 -15.76 -17.26
C GLY A 51 -8.53 -15.60 -15.74
N THR A 52 -7.37 -15.50 -15.09
CA THR A 52 -7.25 -15.56 -13.62
C THR A 52 -7.01 -14.21 -12.95
N ALA A 53 -6.74 -13.16 -13.73
CA ALA A 53 -6.41 -11.84 -13.21
C ALA A 53 -6.98 -10.71 -14.08
N LEU A 54 -7.15 -9.55 -13.45
CA LEU A 54 -7.53 -8.29 -14.12
C LEU A 54 -6.41 -7.26 -13.95
N ALA A 55 -5.99 -6.64 -15.05
CA ALA A 55 -5.09 -5.50 -15.06
C ALA A 55 -5.90 -4.22 -15.30
N CYS A 56 -6.03 -3.38 -14.28
CA CYS A 56 -6.88 -2.19 -14.30
C CYS A 56 -6.08 -0.88 -14.35
N THR A 57 -6.68 0.16 -14.95
CA THR A 57 -6.25 1.55 -14.74
C THR A 57 -6.38 1.93 -13.26
N LYS A 58 -5.75 3.04 -12.85
CA LYS A 58 -5.75 3.52 -11.44
C LYS A 58 -6.36 4.93 -11.31
N MET A 59 -7.58 5.08 -11.80
CA MET A 59 -8.41 6.27 -11.63
C MET A 59 -9.04 6.26 -10.24
N MET A 60 -9.09 7.44 -9.59
CA MET A 60 -9.90 7.63 -8.38
C MET A 60 -11.37 7.73 -8.78
N CYS A 61 -12.20 6.83 -8.24
CA CYS A 61 -13.62 6.77 -8.58
C CYS A 61 -14.45 7.65 -7.65
N VAL A 62 -15.44 8.36 -8.19
CA VAL A 62 -16.24 9.33 -7.41
C VAL A 62 -16.95 8.69 -6.22
N GLU A 63 -17.36 7.42 -6.31
CA GLU A 63 -17.96 6.70 -5.18
C GLU A 63 -16.96 6.59 -4.01
N THR A 64 -15.67 6.32 -4.29
CA THR A 64 -14.62 6.35 -3.25
C THR A 64 -14.40 7.77 -2.69
N LEU A 65 -14.75 8.82 -3.43
CA LEU A 65 -14.69 10.20 -2.94
C LEU A 65 -15.89 10.58 -2.07
N ARG A 66 -17.06 9.95 -2.22
CA ARG A 66 -18.25 10.29 -1.43
C ARG A 66 -18.05 10.08 0.07
N GLU A 67 -17.21 9.13 0.47
CA GLU A 67 -16.78 8.97 1.86
C GLU A 67 -15.98 10.18 2.38
N TYR A 68 -15.30 10.87 1.47
CA TYR A 68 -14.48 12.06 1.69
C TYR A 68 -15.15 13.37 1.28
N LEU A 69 -16.45 13.37 0.95
CA LEU A 69 -17.21 14.58 0.65
C LEU A 69 -18.32 14.79 1.69
N ASN A 70 -18.61 16.04 2.02
CA ASN A 70 -19.78 16.42 2.81
C ASN A 70 -21.03 16.46 1.91
N ALA A 71 -22.21 16.59 2.52
CA ALA A 71 -23.50 16.69 1.81
C ALA A 71 -23.54 17.79 0.72
N ASN A 72 -22.70 18.82 0.86
CA ASN A 72 -22.60 19.94 -0.08
C ASN A 72 -21.54 19.72 -1.18
N GLY A 73 -21.01 18.50 -1.35
CA GLY A 73 -20.00 18.16 -2.37
C GLY A 73 -18.59 18.71 -2.10
N LEU A 74 -18.38 19.38 -0.97
CA LEU A 74 -17.06 19.82 -0.51
C LEU A 74 -16.31 18.67 0.13
N ARG A 75 -14.98 18.60 -0.08
CA ARG A 75 -14.14 17.59 0.58
C ARG A 75 -14.34 17.67 2.09
N LYS A 76 -14.92 16.62 2.68
CA LYS A 76 -14.88 16.31 4.11
C LYS A 76 -13.39 16.33 4.42
N LEU A 77 -12.92 17.41 5.02
CA LEU A 77 -11.54 17.54 5.41
C LEU A 77 -11.28 16.35 6.33
N LEU A 78 -10.64 15.31 5.80
CA LEU A 78 -9.91 14.35 6.61
C LEU A 78 -8.95 15.21 7.40
N ASN A 79 -9.30 15.42 8.67
CA ASN A 79 -8.44 15.83 9.75
C ASN A 79 -7.14 16.53 9.31
N GLN A 80 -7.19 17.85 9.13
CA GLN A 80 -6.07 18.79 9.37
C GLN A 80 -4.63 18.47 8.93
N ASP A 81 -4.36 17.58 7.97
CA ASP A 81 -3.00 17.26 7.51
C ASP A 81 -2.72 17.76 6.08
N ASN A 82 -3.28 18.91 5.70
CA ASN A 82 -2.81 19.63 4.51
C ASN A 82 -1.52 20.40 4.90
N PRO A 83 -0.34 20.11 4.31
CA PRO A 83 0.91 20.81 4.62
C PRO A 83 0.86 22.32 4.37
N LEU A 84 -0.10 22.79 3.58
CA LEU A 84 -0.35 24.22 3.32
C LEU A 84 -1.34 24.86 4.32
N LEU A 85 -1.92 24.08 5.23
CA LEU A 85 -2.77 24.51 6.35
C LEU A 85 -2.15 24.08 7.68
N ARG A 86 -0.87 24.36 7.94
CA ARG A 86 -0.26 24.14 9.27
C ARG A 86 -0.95 25.02 10.31
N THR A 87 -2.03 24.52 10.90
CA THR A 87 -2.78 25.19 11.95
C THR A 87 -2.02 25.09 13.26
N LYS A 88 -1.11 26.02 13.57
CA LYS A 88 -0.62 26.45 14.92
C LYS A 88 -0.17 25.36 15.94
N ARG A 89 -0.35 24.07 15.66
CA ARG A 89 -0.23 22.90 16.54
C ARG A 89 1.08 22.14 16.25
N ASP A 90 1.64 22.32 15.05
CA ASP A 90 3.01 21.92 14.67
C ASP A 90 4.07 22.98 15.03
N GLN A 91 3.63 24.09 15.62
CA GLN A 91 4.51 25.20 15.96
C GLN A 91 5.27 24.84 17.24
N VAL A 92 6.54 24.44 17.08
CA VAL A 92 7.45 24.06 18.16
C VAL A 92 7.89 25.29 18.97
N CYS A 93 8.00 26.43 18.30
CA CYS A 93 8.46 27.70 18.88
C CYS A 93 7.82 28.91 18.18
N GLU A 94 7.87 30.09 18.80
CA GLU A 94 7.42 31.33 18.15
C GLU A 94 8.32 31.69 16.94
N PRO A 95 7.79 31.79 15.71
CA PRO A 95 8.56 32.15 14.52
C PRO A 95 9.46 33.36 14.72
N ASN A 96 10.70 33.25 14.26
CA ASN A 96 11.73 34.29 14.39
C ASN A 96 12.03 34.76 15.83
N LYS A 97 11.53 34.05 16.85
CA LYS A 97 11.84 34.36 18.24
C LYS A 97 13.14 33.70 18.65
N SER A 98 13.96 34.45 19.40
CA SER A 98 15.08 33.90 20.14
C SER A 98 14.76 33.87 21.62
N ARG A 99 15.11 32.77 22.30
CA ARG A 99 14.99 32.63 23.75
C ARG A 99 16.30 32.10 24.34
N THR A 100 16.67 32.63 25.50
CA THR A 100 17.81 32.12 26.27
C THR A 100 17.27 31.22 27.37
N MET A 101 17.74 29.98 27.41
CA MET A 101 17.44 29.01 28.44
C MET A 101 18.57 28.97 29.47
N ASN A 102 18.43 28.10 30.48
CA ASN A 102 19.41 27.88 31.53
C ASN A 102 20.80 27.58 30.94
N ASP A 103 21.87 27.90 31.67
CA ASP A 103 23.27 27.79 31.24
C ASP A 103 23.65 28.61 29.99
N ASN A 104 23.02 29.77 29.79
CA ASN A 104 23.30 30.70 28.68
C ASN A 104 23.17 30.06 27.27
N MET A 105 22.27 29.10 27.14
CA MET A 105 21.93 28.47 25.87
C MET A 105 20.90 29.33 25.14
N THR A 106 21.28 29.93 24.01
CA THR A 106 20.36 30.73 23.19
C THR A 106 19.83 29.89 22.04
N CYS A 107 18.52 29.76 21.94
CA CYS A 107 17.82 29.11 20.83
C CYS A 107 17.19 30.16 19.92
N ARG A 108 17.26 29.94 18.60
CA ARG A 108 16.56 30.74 17.59
C ARG A 108 15.62 29.86 16.78
N CYS A 109 14.35 30.23 16.78
CA CYS A 109 13.31 29.58 16.00
C CYS A 109 13.38 30.00 14.52
N ARG A 110 13.09 29.06 13.60
CA ARG A 110 12.98 29.35 12.16
C ARG A 110 11.73 30.17 11.84
N ILE A 111 11.69 30.74 10.63
CA ILE A 111 10.60 31.60 10.13
C ILE A 111 9.26 30.84 10.05
N ASP A 112 9.31 29.52 9.86
CA ASP A 112 8.13 28.65 9.79
C ASP A 112 7.66 28.14 11.16
N GLY A 113 8.39 28.41 12.25
CA GLY A 113 8.00 28.01 13.61
C GLY A 113 8.11 26.51 13.90
N THR A 114 8.65 25.72 12.97
CA THR A 114 8.65 24.24 13.05
C THR A 114 9.90 23.67 13.71
N SER A 115 10.97 24.47 13.84
CA SER A 115 12.25 24.02 14.39
C SER A 115 13.05 25.19 14.95
N GLU A 116 13.94 24.91 15.91
CA GLU A 116 14.87 25.88 16.47
C GLU A 116 16.30 25.34 16.50
N ASN A 117 17.26 26.27 16.37
CA ASN A 117 18.69 25.98 16.51
C ASN A 117 19.18 26.61 17.81
N CYS A 118 19.79 25.80 18.69
CA CYS A 118 20.32 26.25 19.97
C CYS A 118 21.84 26.24 19.97
N PHE A 119 22.44 27.31 20.50
CA PHE A 119 23.88 27.44 20.68
C PHE A 119 24.17 27.94 22.09
N LYS A 120 25.20 27.36 22.71
CA LYS A 120 25.65 27.75 24.04
C LYS A 120 26.62 28.91 23.90
N MET A 121 26.26 30.07 24.44
CA MET A 121 27.21 31.18 24.49
C MET A 121 28.14 30.93 25.67
N PHE A 122 29.35 30.48 25.39
CA PHE A 122 30.43 30.49 26.37
C PHE A 122 30.86 31.94 26.52
N TYR A 123 30.46 32.60 27.62
CA TYR A 123 31.15 33.82 28.02
C TYR A 123 32.60 33.41 28.33
N GLN A 124 33.52 33.66 27.40
CA GLN A 124 34.91 33.84 27.80
C GLN A 124 34.91 35.04 28.73
N ARG A 125 35.22 34.78 30.00
CA ARG A 125 35.61 35.85 30.92
C ARG A 125 36.80 36.52 30.25
N ILE A 126 36.62 37.77 29.79
CA ILE A 126 37.75 38.61 29.45
C ILE A 126 38.35 38.94 30.82
N ASP A 127 39.44 38.24 31.16
CA ASP A 127 40.29 38.61 32.27
C ASP A 127 40.92 40.00 32.05
#